data_AF-A0A1H0IW64-F1
#
_entry.id   AF-A0A1H0IW64-F1
#
_cell.length_a   1.000
_cell.length_b   1.000
_cell.length_c   1.000
_cell.angle_alpha   90.00
_cell.angle_beta   90.00
_cell.angle_gamma   90.00
#
_symmetry.space_group_name_H-M   'P 1'
#
loop_
_entity.id
_entity.type
_entity.pdbx_description
1 polymer ?
#
loop_
_entity_poly.entity_id
_entity_poly.type
_entity_poly.pdbx_seq_one_letter_code
_entity_poly.pdbx_strand_id
1 'polypeptide(L)'
;MIDYRSTDRSCDIIRDLCPQWEIRETRNKYFDSQIIDDEVVFYERMIAGWRMALNVTEFLVGNFGQLNQFSGPTQHFIGNIVFVHPETDIYPSPDLPLYDQVQFGYIEDNPNAIRILDTGARASRSIHNFDLVYPMAGRHWPQTPTLNDLVIFYYGYTYRNEAIISRKLQIKQNISPEEAQKVGGNHPNTVTRDRFLSNIETYHLPRCRDLSGVVENLTRFHRSPNRVS
;
A
#
# COMPACT_ATOMS: atom_id res chain seq x y z
N MET A 1 8.65 -3.42 -10.43
CA MET A 1 7.45 -4.16 -9.97
C MET A 1 7.80 -5.63 -9.84
N ILE A 2 7.39 -6.28 -8.75
CA ILE A 2 7.44 -7.74 -8.63
C ILE A 2 6.06 -8.27 -9.01
N ASP A 3 5.96 -8.96 -10.14
CA ASP A 3 4.71 -9.51 -10.65
C ASP A 3 4.44 -10.89 -10.07
N TYR A 4 3.34 -11.03 -9.34
CA TYR A 4 2.87 -12.32 -8.82
C TYR A 4 1.94 -13.02 -9.82
N ARG A 5 2.38 -13.09 -11.08
CA ARG A 5 1.66 -13.70 -12.22
C ARG A 5 0.31 -13.05 -12.47
N SER A 6 0.34 -11.73 -12.70
CA SER A 6 -0.88 -10.99 -13.07
C SER A 6 -1.52 -11.62 -14.32
N THR A 7 -2.84 -11.84 -14.26
CA THR A 7 -3.64 -12.43 -15.35
C THR A 7 -4.37 -11.39 -16.20
N ASP A 8 -4.14 -10.11 -15.92
CA ASP A 8 -4.74 -8.97 -16.59
C ASP A 8 -3.65 -8.06 -17.17
N ARG A 9 -4.06 -6.88 -17.65
CA ARG A 9 -3.17 -5.89 -18.28
C ARG A 9 -2.26 -5.14 -17.30
N SER A 10 -2.14 -5.56 -16.03
CA SER A 10 -1.32 -4.83 -15.03
C SER A 10 0.12 -4.64 -15.50
N CYS A 11 0.77 -5.68 -16.04
CA CYS A 11 2.14 -5.57 -16.56
C CYS A 11 2.25 -4.61 -17.74
N ASP A 12 1.28 -4.65 -18.67
CA ASP A 12 1.29 -3.78 -19.84
C ASP A 12 1.09 -2.31 -19.45
N ILE A 13 0.14 -2.05 -18.55
CA ILE A 13 -0.11 -0.69 -18.01
C ILE A 13 1.17 -0.14 -17.35
N ILE A 14 1.91 -0.96 -16.60
CA ILE A 14 3.17 -0.51 -15.98
C ILE A 14 4.25 -0.25 -17.02
N ARG A 15 4.34 -1.04 -18.09
CA ARG A 15 5.28 -0.75 -19.19
C ARG A 15 4.92 0.54 -19.92
N ASP A 16 3.64 0.80 -20.11
CA ASP A 16 3.16 2.01 -20.79
C ASP A 16 3.41 3.27 -19.94
N LEU A 17 3.09 3.23 -18.65
CA LEU A 17 3.21 4.38 -17.74
C LEU A 17 4.63 4.61 -17.23
N CYS A 18 5.38 3.52 -17.01
CA CYS A 18 6.69 3.53 -16.39
C CYS A 18 7.67 2.67 -17.21
N PRO A 19 8.01 3.04 -18.45
CA PRO A 19 8.81 2.19 -19.35
C PRO A 19 10.21 1.86 -18.82
N GLN A 20 10.76 2.70 -17.94
CA GLN A 20 12.05 2.47 -17.27
C GLN A 20 11.97 1.49 -16.08
N TRP A 21 10.76 1.12 -15.63
CA TRP A 21 10.62 0.20 -14.50
C TRP A 21 10.95 -1.22 -14.91
N GLU A 22 11.75 -1.88 -14.09
CA GLU A 22 11.96 -3.31 -14.22
C GLU A 22 10.74 -4.09 -13.68
N ILE A 23 10.26 -5.04 -14.47
CA ILE A 23 9.24 -6.01 -14.06
C ILE A 23 9.91 -7.36 -13.86
N ARG A 24 9.82 -7.91 -12.64
CA ARG A 24 10.33 -9.24 -12.28
C ARG A 24 9.16 -10.14 -11.96
N GLU A 25 8.99 -11.25 -12.67
CA GLU A 25 8.05 -12.28 -12.23
C GLU A 25 8.53 -12.88 -10.89
N THR A 26 7.60 -13.18 -9.99
CA THR A 26 7.92 -13.80 -8.71
C THR A 26 8.57 -15.18 -8.89
N ARG A 27 9.58 -15.46 -8.06
CA ARG A 27 10.16 -16.80 -7.92
C ARG A 27 9.30 -17.74 -7.05
N ASN A 28 8.30 -17.21 -6.36
CA ASN A 28 7.51 -17.94 -5.40
C ASN A 28 6.34 -18.66 -6.09
N LYS A 29 6.05 -19.89 -5.65
CA LYS A 29 4.86 -20.63 -6.10
C LYS A 29 3.58 -20.06 -5.48
N TYR A 30 3.64 -19.70 -4.20
CA TYR A 30 2.51 -19.22 -3.40
C TYR A 30 2.73 -17.77 -2.95
N PHE A 31 1.64 -17.11 -2.57
CA PHE A 31 1.61 -15.75 -2.02
C PHE A 31 1.67 -15.80 -0.48
N ASP A 32 2.71 -16.43 0.08
CA ASP A 32 2.83 -16.56 1.54
C ASP A 32 3.65 -15.41 2.15
N SER A 33 3.22 -14.89 3.29
CA SER A 33 3.74 -13.64 3.85
C SER A 33 5.26 -13.60 4.02
N GLN A 34 5.85 -14.67 4.56
CA GLN A 34 7.30 -14.73 4.82
C GLN A 34 8.12 -14.81 3.53
N ILE A 35 7.75 -15.69 2.58
CA ILE A 35 8.53 -15.90 1.36
C ILE A 35 8.45 -14.71 0.40
N ILE A 36 7.32 -13.99 0.43
CA ILE A 36 7.18 -12.71 -0.28
C ILE A 36 8.18 -11.72 0.29
N ASP A 37 8.21 -11.56 1.62
CA ASP A 37 9.11 -10.60 2.25
C ASP A 37 10.58 -10.91 1.98
N ASP A 38 10.96 -12.19 2.01
CA ASP A 38 12.31 -12.65 1.68
C ASP A 38 12.68 -12.35 0.21
N GLU A 39 11.73 -12.49 -0.72
CA GLU A 39 11.91 -12.09 -2.12
C GLU A 39 12.08 -10.57 -2.27
N VAL A 40 11.25 -9.79 -1.57
CA VAL A 40 11.36 -8.33 -1.62
C VAL A 40 12.69 -7.87 -1.01
N VAL A 41 13.14 -8.46 0.11
CA VAL A 41 14.46 -8.16 0.70
C VAL A 41 15.58 -8.48 -0.28
N PHE A 42 15.48 -9.60 -1.01
CA PHE A 42 16.45 -9.96 -2.04
C PHE A 42 16.57 -8.87 -3.10
N TYR A 43 15.45 -8.37 -3.64
CA TYR A 43 15.49 -7.30 -4.65
C TYR A 43 15.88 -5.94 -4.08
N GLU A 44 15.45 -5.58 -2.86
CA GLU A 44 15.83 -4.32 -2.21
C GLU A 44 17.34 -4.18 -2.08
N ARG A 45 18.06 -5.27 -1.76
CA ARG A 45 19.53 -5.28 -1.68
C ARG A 45 20.23 -4.98 -3.00
N MET A 46 19.54 -5.17 -4.14
CA MET A 46 20.06 -4.89 -5.47
C MET A 46 19.88 -3.43 -5.90
N ILE A 47 19.11 -2.64 -5.15
CA ILE A 47 18.75 -1.26 -5.51
C ILE A 47 19.60 -0.29 -4.68
N ALA A 48 20.21 0.71 -5.31
CA ALA A 48 20.92 1.77 -4.58
C ALA A 48 19.97 2.90 -4.12
N GLY A 49 20.34 3.61 -3.06
CA GLY A 49 19.60 4.77 -2.56
C GLY A 49 18.42 4.42 -1.65
N TRP A 50 17.38 5.25 -1.64
CA TRP A 50 16.19 5.05 -0.81
C TRP A 50 15.32 3.91 -1.33
N ARG A 51 14.88 3.05 -0.42
CA ARG A 51 14.13 1.82 -0.69
C ARG A 51 12.87 1.78 0.16
N MET A 52 11.77 1.39 -0.47
CA MET A 52 10.50 1.08 0.16
C MET A 52 9.73 0.14 -0.77
N ALA A 53 9.15 -0.91 -0.22
CA ALA A 53 8.22 -1.77 -0.93
C ALA A 53 6.78 -1.39 -0.59
N LEU A 54 5.95 -1.26 -1.63
CA LEU A 54 4.53 -0.89 -1.55
C LEU A 54 3.71 -1.93 -2.30
N ASN A 55 2.52 -2.23 -1.78
CA ASN A 55 1.53 -3.02 -2.51
C ASN A 55 0.87 -2.15 -3.59
N VAL A 56 0.20 -2.77 -4.58
CA VAL A 56 -0.46 -2.08 -5.69
C VAL A 56 -1.56 -1.08 -5.26
N THR A 57 -2.06 -1.19 -4.04
CA THR A 57 -3.05 -0.26 -3.45
C THR A 57 -2.42 0.86 -2.62
N GLU A 58 -1.09 0.93 -2.54
CA GLU A 58 -0.33 1.90 -1.75
C GLU A 58 0.48 2.81 -2.68
N PHE A 59 0.37 4.12 -2.46
CA PHE A 59 1.12 5.13 -3.22
C PHE A 59 1.84 6.06 -2.25
N LEU A 60 3.14 6.23 -2.41
CA LEU A 60 3.92 7.18 -1.62
C LEU A 60 3.73 8.59 -2.20
N VAL A 61 3.16 9.50 -1.40
CA VAL A 61 2.76 10.84 -1.83
C VAL A 61 3.32 11.89 -0.89
N GLY A 62 3.99 12.89 -1.45
CA GLY A 62 4.36 14.12 -0.75
C GLY A 62 5.67 14.71 -1.24
N ASN A 63 6.37 15.40 -0.36
CA ASN A 63 7.67 16.01 -0.60
C ASN A 63 8.80 14.98 -0.51
N PHE A 64 9.18 14.39 -1.63
CA PHE A 64 10.36 13.52 -1.69
C PHE A 64 11.68 14.25 -1.40
N GLY A 65 11.73 15.57 -1.61
CA GLY A 65 12.96 16.37 -1.43
C GLY A 65 13.51 16.37 -0.01
N GLN A 66 12.69 16.07 1.00
CA GLN A 66 13.15 15.94 2.39
C GLN A 66 14.12 14.76 2.58
N LEU A 67 14.05 13.73 1.74
CA LEU A 67 14.96 12.58 1.78
C LEU A 67 16.40 12.96 1.38
N ASN A 68 16.57 14.03 0.61
CA ASN A 68 17.88 14.52 0.18
C ASN A 68 18.65 15.23 1.31
N GLN A 69 17.99 15.50 2.44
CA GLN A 69 18.62 16.13 3.60
C GLN A 69 19.51 15.16 4.39
N PHE A 70 19.47 13.87 4.06
CA PHE A 70 20.20 12.82 4.76
C PHE A 70 21.20 12.15 3.83
N SER A 71 22.48 12.20 4.19
CA SER A 71 23.58 11.63 3.41
C SER A 71 24.11 10.30 3.96
N GLY A 72 23.75 9.93 5.19
CA GLY A 72 24.18 8.70 5.86
C GLY A 72 23.10 7.62 5.95
N PRO A 73 23.45 6.42 6.46
CA PRO A 73 22.49 5.35 6.75
C PRO A 73 21.34 5.85 7.64
N THR A 74 20.13 5.89 7.08
CA THR A 74 18.95 6.50 7.68
C THR A 74 17.71 5.66 7.38
N GLN A 75 16.82 5.58 8.36
CA GLN A 75 15.51 4.94 8.26
C GLN A 75 14.44 5.92 8.75
N HIS A 76 13.38 6.07 7.97
CA HIS A 76 12.18 6.81 8.35
C HIS A 76 10.95 5.92 8.33
N PHE A 77 9.97 6.30 9.14
CA PHE A 77 8.68 5.63 9.21
C PHE A 77 7.63 6.51 8.56
N ILE A 78 6.88 5.93 7.64
CA ILE A 78 5.88 6.62 6.83
C ILE A 78 4.50 6.14 7.26
N GLY A 79 3.64 7.10 7.62
CA GLY A 79 2.26 6.86 8.00
C GLY A 79 1.35 6.59 6.82
N ASN A 80 0.07 6.33 7.11
CA ASN A 80 -0.94 6.01 6.10
C ASN A 80 -2.12 6.98 6.20
N ILE A 81 -2.56 7.47 5.05
CA ILE A 81 -3.94 7.92 4.86
C ILE A 81 -4.71 6.76 4.25
N VAL A 82 -5.71 6.28 4.97
CA VAL A 82 -6.59 5.19 4.56
C VAL A 82 -7.83 5.80 3.95
N PHE A 83 -7.98 5.65 2.63
CA PHE A 83 -9.15 6.13 1.93
C PHE A 83 -10.29 5.12 2.02
N VAL A 84 -11.49 5.65 2.22
CA VAL A 84 -12.74 4.89 2.30
C VAL A 84 -13.81 5.73 1.63
N HIS A 85 -14.45 5.18 0.60
CA HIS A 85 -15.53 5.89 -0.08
C HIS A 85 -16.86 5.61 0.64
N PRO A 86 -17.63 6.62 1.08
CA PRO A 86 -18.88 6.40 1.82
C PRO A 86 -19.94 5.69 0.97
N GLU A 87 -19.98 5.99 -0.32
CA GLU A 87 -20.86 5.33 -1.29
C GLU A 87 -20.26 4.03 -1.84
N THR A 88 -21.13 3.13 -2.28
CA THR A 88 -20.80 1.84 -2.92
C THR A 88 -21.08 1.89 -4.43
N ASP A 89 -20.60 0.89 -5.16
CA ASP A 89 -20.87 0.74 -6.62
C ASP A 89 -20.41 1.88 -7.53
N ILE A 90 -19.43 2.66 -7.08
CA ILE A 90 -18.74 3.67 -7.88
C ILE A 90 -17.50 3.06 -8.52
N TYR A 91 -17.22 3.50 -9.75
CA TYR A 91 -16.02 3.16 -10.50
C TYR A 91 -15.13 4.39 -10.63
N PRO A 92 -13.82 4.29 -10.33
CA PRO A 92 -12.90 5.37 -10.62
C PRO A 92 -12.79 5.56 -12.14
N SER A 93 -12.69 6.81 -12.57
CA SER A 93 -12.24 7.13 -13.92
C SER A 93 -10.75 6.78 -14.05
N PRO A 94 -10.35 6.03 -15.09
CA PRO A 94 -8.94 5.75 -15.36
C PRO A 94 -8.18 6.99 -15.86
N ASP A 95 -8.89 8.02 -16.33
CA ASP A 95 -8.30 9.23 -16.92
C ASP A 95 -7.92 10.29 -15.87
N LEU A 96 -8.24 10.06 -14.60
CA LEU A 96 -7.98 11.00 -13.50
C LEU A 96 -7.14 10.33 -12.40
N PRO A 97 -6.21 11.06 -11.75
CA PRO A 97 -5.54 10.56 -10.56
C PRO A 97 -6.51 10.17 -9.46
N LEU A 98 -6.25 9.07 -8.74
CA LEU A 98 -7.13 8.62 -7.65
C LEU A 98 -7.30 9.66 -6.54
N TYR A 99 -6.26 10.45 -6.26
CA TYR A 99 -6.32 11.50 -5.24
C TYR A 99 -7.18 12.72 -5.64
N ASP A 100 -7.55 12.84 -6.92
CA ASP A 100 -8.52 13.86 -7.38
C ASP A 100 -9.96 13.34 -7.30
N GLN A 101 -10.13 12.03 -7.13
CA GLN A 101 -11.44 11.35 -7.13
C GLN A 101 -11.85 10.85 -5.74
N VAL A 102 -10.90 10.62 -4.83
CA VAL A 102 -11.17 10.15 -3.47
C VAL A 102 -10.56 11.09 -2.45
N GLN A 103 -11.43 11.75 -1.69
CA GLN A 103 -11.04 12.69 -0.65
C GLN A 103 -11.52 12.28 0.74
N PHE A 104 -12.35 11.24 0.84
CA PHE A 104 -12.84 10.71 2.12
C PHE A 104 -11.96 9.58 2.65
N GLY A 105 -11.61 9.65 3.93
CA GLY A 105 -10.73 8.68 4.57
C GLY A 105 -10.37 9.07 6.00
N TYR A 106 -9.30 8.48 6.51
CA TYR A 106 -8.75 8.83 7.80
C TYR A 106 -7.22 8.70 7.82
N ILE A 107 -6.58 9.45 8.71
CA ILE A 107 -5.15 9.31 9.01
C ILE A 107 -5.04 8.20 10.05
N GLU A 108 -4.24 7.17 9.79
CA GLU A 108 -4.01 6.12 10.78
C GLU A 108 -3.04 6.62 11.86
N ASP A 109 -3.59 6.93 13.02
CA ASP A 109 -2.93 7.52 14.17
C ASP A 109 -2.93 6.60 15.40
N ASN A 110 -3.46 5.37 15.28
CA ASN A 110 -3.44 4.41 16.37
C ASN A 110 -2.01 3.86 16.59
N PRO A 111 -1.36 4.15 17.74
CA PRO A 111 0.00 3.66 18.00
C PRO A 111 0.08 2.13 18.12
N ASN A 112 -1.06 1.47 18.30
CA ASN A 112 -1.18 0.02 18.37
C ASN A 112 -1.70 -0.61 17.07
N ALA A 113 -1.73 0.12 15.93
CA ALA A 113 -2.24 -0.41 14.66
C ALA A 113 -1.60 -1.75 14.26
N ILE A 114 -0.32 -1.95 14.54
CA ILE A 114 0.41 -3.20 14.28
C ILE A 114 -0.15 -4.42 15.03
N ARG A 115 -0.87 -4.21 16.15
CA ARG A 115 -1.46 -5.29 16.96
C ARG A 115 -2.87 -5.69 16.51
N ILE A 116 -3.46 -4.94 15.60
CA ILE A 116 -4.84 -5.11 15.12
C ILE A 116 -4.90 -5.16 13.60
N LEU A 117 -3.85 -5.66 12.95
CA LEU A 117 -3.77 -5.73 11.48
C LEU A 117 -4.87 -6.60 10.85
N ASP A 118 -5.40 -7.57 11.60
CA ASP A 118 -6.53 -8.43 11.23
C ASP A 118 -7.85 -7.65 11.06
N THR A 119 -8.00 -6.50 11.74
CA THR A 119 -9.11 -5.56 11.53
C THR A 119 -8.95 -4.74 10.25
N GLY A 120 -7.81 -4.84 9.58
CA GLY A 120 -7.46 -4.04 8.41
C GLY A 120 -6.71 -2.74 8.71
N ALA A 121 -6.32 -2.50 9.97
CA ALA A 121 -5.51 -1.35 10.38
C ALA A 121 -4.18 -1.27 9.62
N ARG A 122 -3.60 -0.06 9.52
CA ARG A 122 -2.39 0.20 8.73
C ARG A 122 -1.24 0.74 9.58
N ALA A 123 -0.35 -0.15 10.01
CA ALA A 123 0.89 0.29 10.66
C ALA A 123 1.82 1.03 9.69
N SER A 124 2.76 1.80 10.23
CA SER A 124 3.77 2.52 9.46
C SER A 124 4.63 1.57 8.60
N ARG A 125 5.14 2.11 7.50
CA ARG A 125 6.14 1.46 6.64
C ARG A 125 7.51 2.09 6.82
N SER A 126 8.56 1.31 6.56
CA SER A 126 9.94 1.82 6.53
C SER A 126 10.31 2.31 5.13
N ILE A 127 10.89 3.51 5.05
CA ILE A 127 11.74 3.94 3.93
C ILE A 127 13.17 4.10 4.45
N HIS A 128 14.15 3.53 3.77
CA HIS A 128 15.51 3.46 4.28
C HIS A 128 16.55 3.44 3.15
N ASN A 129 17.80 3.77 3.43
CA ASN A 129 18.87 3.84 2.41
C ASN A 129 20.09 2.93 2.71
N PHE A 130 19.91 1.91 3.54
CA PHE A 130 20.94 0.94 3.94
C PHE A 130 20.36 -0.48 4.02
N ASP A 131 21.18 -1.51 4.20
CA ASP A 131 20.65 -2.87 4.35
C ASP A 131 19.97 -3.06 5.71
N LEU A 132 18.66 -3.30 5.67
CA LEU A 132 17.82 -3.47 6.86
C LEU A 132 17.48 -4.95 7.09
N VAL A 133 17.41 -5.34 8.36
CA VAL A 133 16.77 -6.61 8.77
C VAL A 133 15.36 -6.30 9.23
N TYR A 134 14.38 -6.89 8.57
CA TYR A 134 12.97 -6.71 8.93
C TYR A 134 12.61 -7.55 10.16
N PRO A 135 11.94 -6.99 11.17
CA PRO A 135 11.64 -7.70 12.41
C PRO A 135 10.48 -8.70 12.27
N MET A 136 9.64 -8.54 11.25
CA MET A 136 8.50 -9.41 10.99
C MET A 136 8.06 -9.36 9.53
N ALA A 137 7.36 -10.42 9.11
CA ALA A 137 6.68 -10.47 7.83
C ALA A 137 5.62 -9.36 7.70
N GLY A 138 5.38 -8.92 6.48
CA GLY A 138 4.42 -7.87 6.15
C GLY A 138 4.95 -6.46 6.31
N ARG A 139 6.21 -6.23 6.70
CA ARG A 139 6.91 -4.91 6.67
C ARG A 139 6.19 -3.80 7.45
N HIS A 140 5.59 -4.16 8.59
CA HIS A 140 4.90 -3.23 9.49
C HIS A 140 5.83 -2.78 10.62
N TRP A 141 5.73 -1.50 10.99
CA TRP A 141 6.53 -0.91 12.06
C TRP A 141 5.64 -0.24 13.12
N PRO A 142 5.90 -0.45 14.43
CA PRO A 142 5.13 0.19 15.50
C PRO A 142 5.41 1.69 15.66
N GLN A 143 6.48 2.20 15.06
CA GLN A 143 6.89 3.58 15.20
C GLN A 143 5.91 4.52 14.51
N THR A 144 5.68 5.66 15.14
CA THR A 144 4.94 6.78 14.55
C THR A 144 5.70 7.36 13.36
N PRO A 145 5.01 8.03 12.42
CA PRO A 145 5.65 8.64 11.27
C PRO A 145 6.75 9.62 11.68
N THR A 146 7.87 9.62 10.96
CA THR A 146 9.02 10.50 11.24
C THR A 146 9.21 11.61 10.21
N LEU A 147 8.42 11.60 9.14
CA LEU A 147 8.38 12.63 8.11
C LEU A 147 6.93 13.15 8.01
N ASN A 148 6.77 14.47 8.02
CA ASN A 148 5.44 15.10 8.08
C ASN A 148 4.82 15.32 6.69
N ASP A 149 5.67 15.50 5.67
CA ASP A 149 5.23 15.81 4.31
C ASP A 149 5.40 14.62 3.36
N LEU A 150 5.45 13.39 3.87
CA LEU A 150 5.50 12.17 3.05
C LEU A 150 4.63 11.10 3.71
N VAL A 151 3.66 10.59 2.96
CA VAL A 151 2.66 9.65 3.49
C VAL A 151 2.30 8.61 2.44
N ILE A 152 1.78 7.47 2.89
CA ILE A 152 1.20 6.47 2.01
C ILE A 152 -0.29 6.75 1.84
N PHE A 153 -0.72 6.96 0.61
CA PHE A 153 -2.12 6.90 0.22
C PHE A 153 -2.49 5.43 0.00
N TYR A 154 -3.37 4.91 0.87
CA TYR A 154 -3.84 3.54 0.80
C TYR A 154 -5.30 3.50 0.33
N TYR A 155 -5.52 2.88 -0.84
CA TYR A 155 -6.82 2.80 -1.51
C TYR A 155 -7.53 1.46 -1.32
N GLY A 156 -7.00 0.56 -0.51
CA GLY A 156 -7.50 -0.82 -0.43
C GLY A 156 -8.92 -0.97 0.13
N TYR A 157 -9.53 0.06 0.71
CA TYR A 157 -10.93 0.05 1.18
C TYR A 157 -11.82 1.03 0.40
N THR A 158 -11.32 1.55 -0.73
CA THR A 158 -12.09 2.43 -1.63
C THR A 158 -12.86 1.62 -2.68
N TYR A 159 -13.77 2.31 -3.40
CA TYR A 159 -14.53 1.80 -4.54
C TYR A 159 -15.05 0.37 -4.35
N ARG A 160 -16.03 0.24 -3.45
CA ARG A 160 -16.66 -1.03 -3.06
C ARG A 160 -17.68 -1.48 -4.10
N ASN A 161 -17.20 -1.77 -5.32
CA ASN A 161 -17.95 -2.49 -6.34
C ASN A 161 -17.45 -3.93 -6.46
N GLU A 162 -18.26 -4.81 -7.04
CA GLU A 162 -17.95 -6.25 -7.10
C GLU A 162 -16.67 -6.59 -7.86
N ALA A 163 -16.31 -5.81 -8.90
CA ALA A 163 -15.09 -6.06 -9.65
C ALA A 163 -13.84 -5.83 -8.77
N ILE A 164 -13.82 -4.74 -8.00
CA ILE A 164 -12.71 -4.39 -7.10
C ILE A 164 -12.66 -5.35 -5.90
N ILE A 165 -13.81 -5.68 -5.31
CA ILE A 165 -13.89 -6.64 -4.20
C ILE A 165 -13.37 -8.02 -4.65
N SER A 166 -13.83 -8.51 -5.80
CA SER A 166 -13.39 -9.79 -6.36
C SER A 166 -11.89 -9.81 -6.60
N ARG A 167 -11.35 -8.74 -7.21
CA ARG A 167 -9.91 -8.61 -7.45
C ARG A 167 -9.11 -8.56 -6.15
N LYS A 168 -9.59 -7.87 -5.11
CA LYS A 168 -8.90 -7.81 -3.82
C LYS A 168 -8.85 -9.19 -3.14
N LEU A 169 -9.96 -9.92 -3.17
CA LEU A 169 -10.09 -11.21 -2.49
C LEU A 169 -9.54 -12.39 -3.29
N GLN A 170 -9.15 -12.19 -4.56
CA GLN A 170 -8.59 -13.27 -5.40
C GLN A 170 -7.30 -13.86 -4.81
N ILE A 171 -6.54 -13.07 -4.05
CA ILE A 171 -5.21 -13.47 -3.55
C ILE A 171 -5.26 -14.67 -2.61
N LYS A 172 -6.41 -14.88 -1.94
CA LYS A 172 -6.65 -16.04 -1.08
C LYS A 172 -6.56 -17.37 -1.82
N GLN A 173 -6.66 -17.37 -3.15
CA GLN A 173 -6.54 -18.58 -3.98
C GLN A 173 -5.08 -18.98 -4.22
N ASN A 174 -4.14 -18.07 -3.95
CA ASN A 174 -2.72 -18.26 -4.25
C ASN A 174 -1.85 -18.48 -3.00
N ILE A 175 -2.43 -18.54 -1.80
CA ILE A 175 -1.70 -18.89 -0.57
C ILE A 175 -1.55 -20.41 -0.44
N SER A 176 -0.48 -20.87 0.21
CA SER A 176 -0.29 -22.29 0.49
C SER A 176 -1.30 -22.82 1.52
N PRO A 177 -1.57 -24.13 1.56
CA PRO A 177 -2.37 -24.74 2.63
C PRO A 177 -1.82 -24.45 4.03
N GLU A 178 -0.50 -24.44 4.18
CA GLU A 178 0.18 -24.16 5.44
C GLU A 178 -0.05 -22.72 5.91
N GLU A 179 0.12 -21.74 5.02
CA GLU A 179 -0.18 -20.34 5.33
C GLU A 179 -1.68 -20.15 5.60
N ALA A 180 -2.55 -20.78 4.83
CA ALA A 180 -3.99 -20.73 5.06
C ALA A 180 -4.38 -21.25 6.46
N GLN A 181 -3.77 -22.36 6.89
CA GLN A 181 -3.97 -22.91 8.23
C GLN A 181 -3.43 -21.96 9.32
N LYS A 182 -2.26 -21.35 9.09
CA LYS A 182 -1.62 -20.43 10.03
C LYS A 182 -2.38 -19.12 10.22
N VAL A 183 -2.84 -18.51 9.13
CA VAL A 183 -3.54 -17.21 9.18
C VAL A 183 -5.03 -17.35 9.44
N GLY A 184 -5.61 -18.54 9.23
CA GLY A 184 -6.96 -18.90 9.65
C GLY A 184 -8.07 -17.98 9.10
N GLY A 185 -7.85 -17.36 7.94
CA GLY A 185 -8.76 -16.37 7.37
C GLY A 185 -8.85 -15.04 8.13
N ASN A 186 -7.91 -14.75 9.05
CA ASN A 186 -7.84 -13.50 9.80
C ASN A 186 -7.00 -12.42 9.10
N HIS A 187 -6.30 -12.76 8.02
CA HIS A 187 -5.59 -11.76 7.23
C HIS A 187 -6.61 -10.99 6.35
N PRO A 188 -6.57 -9.64 6.28
CA PRO A 188 -7.58 -8.82 5.57
C PRO A 188 -7.80 -9.14 4.09
N ASN A 189 -6.86 -9.85 3.46
CA ASN A 189 -7.00 -10.29 2.06
C ASN A 189 -7.38 -11.78 1.90
N THR A 190 -7.60 -12.49 3.01
CA THR A 190 -8.00 -13.91 3.05
C THR A 190 -9.40 -14.12 3.64
N VAL A 191 -10.01 -13.04 4.14
CA VAL A 191 -11.38 -13.04 4.67
C VAL A 191 -12.41 -13.34 3.57
N THR A 192 -13.61 -13.72 4.00
CA THR A 192 -14.78 -13.77 3.10
C THR A 192 -15.18 -12.37 2.65
N ARG A 193 -15.98 -12.28 1.58
CA ARG A 193 -16.56 -11.02 1.12
C ARG A 193 -17.34 -10.31 2.23
N ASP A 194 -18.19 -11.05 2.93
CA ASP A 194 -19.03 -10.47 3.98
C ASP A 194 -18.20 -9.96 5.16
N ARG A 195 -17.15 -10.70 5.55
CA ARG A 195 -16.22 -10.23 6.60
C ARG A 195 -15.40 -9.03 6.13
N PHE A 196 -14.99 -8.97 4.86
CA PHE A 196 -14.32 -7.81 4.29
C PHE A 196 -15.19 -6.55 4.39
N LEU A 197 -16.46 -6.64 3.97
CA LEU A 197 -17.41 -5.53 4.03
C LEU A 197 -17.74 -5.14 5.47
N SER A 198 -17.99 -6.12 6.34
CA SER A 198 -18.27 -5.89 7.76
C SER A 198 -17.10 -5.21 8.49
N ASN A 199 -15.85 -5.57 8.16
CA ASN A 199 -14.68 -4.87 8.70
C ASN A 199 -14.64 -3.40 8.26
N ILE A 200 -15.00 -3.08 7.02
CA ILE A 200 -15.08 -1.68 6.55
C ILE A 200 -16.12 -0.90 7.35
N GLU A 201 -17.31 -1.45 7.51
CA GLU A 201 -18.39 -0.82 8.28
C GLU A 201 -18.05 -0.65 9.75
N THR A 202 -17.36 -1.63 10.34
CA THR A 202 -17.05 -1.63 11.78
C THR A 202 -15.84 -0.77 12.12
N TYR A 203 -14.77 -0.84 11.31
CA TYR A 203 -13.45 -0.29 11.70
C TYR A 203 -12.99 0.90 10.87
N HIS A 204 -13.49 1.06 9.64
CA HIS A 204 -12.96 2.06 8.70
C HIS A 204 -13.94 3.24 8.49
N LEU A 205 -15.21 2.96 8.17
CA LEU A 205 -16.23 3.99 7.97
C LEU A 205 -16.44 4.93 9.17
N PRO A 206 -16.46 4.46 10.44
CA PRO A 206 -16.68 5.34 11.59
C PRO A 206 -15.57 6.40 11.79
N ARG A 207 -14.39 6.18 11.20
CA ARG A 207 -13.24 7.10 11.27
C ARG A 207 -13.20 8.04 10.06
N CYS A 208 -13.98 7.75 9.03
CA CYS A 208 -13.96 8.43 7.75
C CYS A 208 -14.43 9.88 7.88
N ARG A 209 -13.67 10.80 7.28
CA ARG A 209 -13.97 12.22 7.20
C ARG A 209 -13.46 12.78 5.88
N ASP A 210 -13.90 13.99 5.54
CA ASP A 210 -13.35 14.73 4.41
C ASP A 210 -11.88 15.12 4.71
N LEU A 211 -10.98 14.73 3.82
CA LEU A 211 -9.54 15.03 3.86
C LEU A 211 -9.09 15.89 2.68
N SER A 212 -10.00 16.53 1.94
CA SER A 212 -9.70 17.30 0.73
C SER A 212 -8.52 18.26 0.91
N GLY A 213 -8.52 19.08 1.98
CA GLY A 213 -7.43 20.01 2.25
C GLY A 213 -6.09 19.33 2.59
N VAL A 214 -6.12 18.16 3.22
CA VAL A 214 -4.91 17.35 3.51
C VAL A 214 -4.36 16.77 2.22
N VAL A 215 -5.23 16.20 1.38
CA VAL A 215 -4.87 15.64 0.07
C VAL A 215 -4.31 16.72 -0.85
N GLU A 216 -4.94 17.88 -0.93
CA GLU A 216 -4.46 19.02 -1.72
C GLU A 216 -3.06 19.46 -1.27
N ASN A 217 -2.85 19.61 0.03
CA ASN A 217 -1.56 20.01 0.57
C ASN A 217 -0.45 18.99 0.26
N LEU A 218 -0.74 17.69 0.34
CA LEU A 218 0.24 16.64 0.04
C LEU A 218 0.50 16.46 -1.46
N THR A 219 -0.52 16.72 -2.29
CA THR A 219 -0.43 16.54 -3.75
C THR A 219 0.13 17.76 -4.49
N ARG A 220 0.24 18.92 -3.84
CA ARG A 220 0.85 20.13 -4.42
C ARG A 220 2.24 19.90 -5.04
N PHE A 221 3.01 18.96 -4.48
CA PHE A 221 4.34 18.58 -4.96
C PHE A 221 4.32 17.83 -6.30
N HIS A 222 3.18 17.26 -6.68
CA HIS A 222 2.98 16.46 -7.90
C HIS A 222 2.16 17.19 -8.97
N ARG A 223 1.46 18.27 -8.60
CA ARG A 223 0.59 19.05 -9.49
C ARG A 223 1.33 20.11 -10.32
N SER A 224 2.67 20.14 -10.31
CA SER A 224 3.45 21.12 -11.09
C SER A 224 3.58 20.69 -12.56
N PRO A 225 3.22 21.54 -13.55
CA PRO A 225 3.22 21.17 -14.98
C PRO A 225 4.61 21.04 -15.63
N ASN A 226 5.71 21.28 -14.90
CA ASN A 226 7.04 21.37 -15.49
C ASN A 226 8.05 20.47 -14.77
N ARG A 227 8.10 19.20 -15.17
CA ARG A 227 9.34 18.41 -15.17
C ARG A 227 9.49 17.71 -16.51
N VAL A 228 9.82 18.52 -17.52
CA VAL A 228 10.62 18.07 -18.65
C VAL A 228 12.07 18.44 -18.33
N SER A 229 12.87 17.45 -17.93
CA SER A 229 14.29 17.24 -18.27
C SER A 229 14.86 16.14 -17.40
#